data_AF-A0A9E2M6Q9-F1
#
_entry.id   AF-A0A9E2M6Q9-F1
#
_cell.length_a   1.000
_cell.length_b   1.000
_cell.length_c   1.000
_cell.angle_alpha   90.00
_cell.angle_beta   90.00
_cell.angle_gamma   90.00
#
_symmetry.space_group_name_H-M   'P 1'
#
loop_
_entity.id
_entity.type
_entity.pdbx_description
1 polymer ?
#
loop_
_entity_poly.entity_id
_entity_poly.type
_entity_poly.pdbx_seq_one_letter_code
_entity_poly.pdbx_strand_id
1 'polypeptide(L)'
;MNITIAHSWLKEFLQTDAPPQKIADCLSLCGPSVEKLTKIKDDFLYEIEVTTNRVDMMSVLGIAREAGAILPQFGFSARLNHDIY
;
A
#
# COMPACT_ATOMS: atom_id res chain seq x y z
N MET A 1 -12.44 -8.53 2.91
CA MET A 1 -11.61 -9.63 2.37
C MET A 1 -10.18 -9.29 2.68
N ASN A 2 -9.37 -10.25 3.11
CA ASN A 2 -8.04 -9.93 3.61
C ASN A 2 -6.98 -10.34 2.59
N ILE A 3 -6.04 -9.44 2.35
CA ILE A 3 -4.84 -9.71 1.56
C ILE A 3 -3.60 -9.41 2.39
N THR A 4 -2.50 -10.04 2.00
CA THR A 4 -1.22 -9.85 2.67
C THR A 4 -0.19 -9.47 1.63
N ILE A 5 0.49 -8.34 1.82
CA ILE A 5 1.48 -7.83 0.87
C ILE A 5 2.81 -7.55 1.58
N ALA A 6 3.90 -7.93 0.93
CA ALA A 6 5.25 -7.59 1.40
C ALA A 6 5.61 -6.17 0.97
N HIS A 7 6.33 -5.43 1.81
CA HIS A 7 6.76 -4.06 1.51
C HIS A 7 7.75 -4.02 0.36
N SER A 8 8.64 -5.02 0.26
CA SER A 8 9.50 -5.21 -0.90
C SER A 8 8.71 -5.27 -2.21
N TRP A 9 7.66 -6.09 -2.29
CA TRP A 9 6.78 -6.17 -3.45
C TRP A 9 6.02 -4.87 -3.73
N LEU A 10 5.53 -4.19 -2.68
CA LEU A 10 4.89 -2.89 -2.87
C LEU A 10 5.86 -1.88 -3.54
N LYS A 11 7.13 -1.91 -3.15
CA LYS A 11 8.18 -1.04 -3.70
C LYS A 11 8.55 -1.34 -5.16
N GLU A 12 8.28 -2.55 -5.65
CA GLU A 12 8.45 -2.86 -7.08
C GLU A 12 7.50 -2.03 -7.96
N PHE A 13 6.31 -1.72 -7.44
CA PHE A 13 5.28 -0.95 -8.15
C PHE A 13 5.16 0.51 -7.69
N LEU A 14 5.70 0.84 -6.51
CA LEU A 14 5.58 2.18 -5.93
C LEU A 14 6.93 2.66 -5.37
N GLN A 15 7.51 3.66 -6.04
CA GLN A 15 8.64 4.40 -5.52
C GLN A 15 8.14 5.51 -4.59
N THR A 16 8.50 5.43 -3.31
CA THR A 16 8.13 6.42 -2.29
C THR A 16 9.19 6.55 -1.21
N ASP A 17 9.28 7.74 -0.60
CA ASP A 17 10.06 8.05 0.60
C ASP A 17 9.27 7.85 1.91
N ALA A 18 7.99 7.50 1.83
CA ALA A 18 7.16 7.24 3.01
C ALA A 18 7.65 5.98 3.76
N PRO A 19 7.80 6.04 5.10
CA PRO A 19 8.11 4.85 5.89
C PRO A 19 6.91 3.88 5.90
N PRO A 20 7.14 2.57 6.08
CA PRO A 20 6.09 1.54 6.07
C PRO A 20 4.89 1.86 6.97
N GLN A 21 5.15 2.35 8.18
CA GLN A 21 4.09 2.75 9.11
C GLN A 21 3.21 3.87 8.54
N LYS A 22 3.80 4.86 7.86
CA LYS A 22 3.02 5.97 7.27
C LYS A 22 2.20 5.51 6.08
N ILE A 23 2.71 4.58 5.28
CA ILE A 23 1.94 3.97 4.21
C ILE A 23 0.71 3.27 4.79
N ALA A 24 0.89 2.49 5.86
CA ALA A 24 -0.22 1.82 6.55
C ALA A 24 -1.24 2.83 7.11
N ASP A 25 -0.78 3.85 7.84
CA ASP A 25 -1.63 4.89 8.41
C ASP A 25 -2.47 5.60 7.32
N CYS A 26 -1.83 5.99 6.21
CA CYS A 26 -2.49 6.73 5.13
C CYS A 26 -3.49 5.86 4.37
N LEU A 27 -3.16 4.58 4.12
CA LEU A 27 -4.09 3.63 3.50
C LEU A 27 -5.35 3.46 4.37
N SER A 28 -5.17 3.22 5.68
CA SER A 28 -6.29 3.08 6.64
C SER A 28 -7.18 4.31 6.72
N LEU A 29 -6.62 5.52 6.52
CA LEU A 29 -7.39 6.77 6.51
C LEU A 29 -8.19 7.00 5.22
N CYS A 30 -7.89 6.27 4.14
CA CYS A 30 -8.40 6.58 2.80
C CYS A 30 -9.20 5.42 2.17
N GLY A 31 -9.49 4.35 2.91
CA GLY A 31 -10.40 3.31 2.44
C GLY A 31 -10.01 1.89 2.90
N PRO A 32 -8.89 1.34 2.41
CA PRO A 32 -8.43 0.01 2.82
C PRO A 32 -7.90 0.02 4.25
N SER A 33 -8.44 -0.83 5.13
CA SER A 33 -7.97 -0.91 6.52
C SER A 33 -6.73 -1.77 6.61
N VAL A 34 -5.60 -1.20 7.06
CA VAL A 34 -4.42 -1.99 7.41
C VAL A 34 -4.57 -2.46 8.86
N GLU A 35 -5.00 -3.70 9.00
CA GLU A 35 -5.24 -4.35 10.30
C GLU A 35 -3.94 -4.59 11.06
N LYS A 36 -2.85 -4.90 10.34
CA LYS A 36 -1.57 -5.22 10.96
C LYS A 36 -0.38 -4.89 10.07
N LEU A 37 0.67 -4.36 10.69
CA LEU A 37 1.99 -4.21 10.10
C LEU A 37 2.99 -5.05 10.90
N THR A 38 3.49 -6.12 10.30
CA THR A 38 4.43 -7.04 10.97
C THR A 38 5.83 -6.90 10.37
N LYS A 39 6.84 -6.64 11.19
CA LYS A 39 8.25 -6.68 10.74
C LYS A 39 8.73 -8.13 10.69
N ILE A 40 9.24 -8.56 9.53
CA ILE A 40 9.78 -9.92 9.33
C ILE A 40 11.21 -9.78 8.80
N LYS A 41 12.20 -10.06 9.66
CA LYS A 41 13.63 -9.87 9.35
C LYS A 41 13.90 -8.45 8.85
N ASP A 42 14.22 -8.31 7.56
CA ASP A 42 14.56 -7.07 6.87
C ASP A 42 13.40 -6.47 6.06
N ASP A 43 12.20 -7.07 6.13
CA ASP A 43 11.00 -6.64 5.40
C ASP A 43 9.82 -6.35 6.33
N PHE A 44 8.77 -5.74 5.78
CA PHE A 44 7.50 -5.48 6.46
C PHE A 44 6.35 -6.14 5.70
N LEU A 45 5.41 -6.70 6.44
CA LEU A 45 4.23 -7.38 5.91
C LEU A 45 2.97 -6.59 6.32
N TYR A 46 2.19 -6.17 5.34
CA TYR A 46 0.90 -5.52 5.56
C TYR A 46 -0.21 -6.55 5.46
N GLU A 47 -1.05 -6.63 6.49
CA GLU A 47 -2.33 -7.33 6.45
C GLU A 47 -3.41 -6.27 6.22
N ILE A 48 -4.05 -6.33 5.07
CA ILE A 48 -4.99 -5.30 4.61
C ILE A 48 -6.36 -5.93 4.43
N GLU A 49 -7.36 -5.38 5.11
CA GLU A 49 -8.75 -5.65 4.83
C GLU A 49 -9.25 -4.73 3.72
N VAL A 50 -9.60 -5.34 2.60
CA VAL A 50 -10.20 -4.70 1.43
C VAL A 50 -11.71 -4.93 1.47
N THR A 51 -12.47 -3.85 1.29
CA THR A 51 -13.93 -3.90 1.23
C THR A 51 -14.40 -4.64 -0.02
N THR A 52 -15.56 -5.31 0.06
CA THR A 52 -16.07 -6.17 -1.02
C THR A 52 -16.34 -5.42 -2.33
N ASN A 53 -16.63 -4.13 -2.26
CA ASN A 53 -16.88 -3.26 -3.41
C ASN A 53 -15.61 -2.67 -4.06
N ARG A 54 -14.41 -2.90 -3.49
CA ARG A 54 -13.12 -2.39 -3.99
C ARG A 54 -12.16 -3.52 -4.38
N VAL A 55 -12.65 -4.44 -5.21
CA VAL A 55 -11.88 -5.59 -5.72
C VAL A 55 -10.63 -5.16 -6.53
N ASP A 56 -10.61 -3.94 -7.06
CA ASP A 56 -9.43 -3.34 -7.69
C ASP A 56 -8.21 -3.29 -6.76
N MET A 57 -8.43 -3.18 -5.44
CA MET A 57 -7.38 -3.17 -4.41
C MET A 57 -6.96 -4.57 -3.94
N MET A 58 -7.53 -5.66 -4.47
CA MET A 58 -7.19 -7.04 -4.10
C MET A 58 -5.87 -7.54 -4.73
N SER A 59 -4.96 -6.64 -5.07
CA SER A 59 -3.65 -6.96 -5.64
C SER A 59 -2.59 -5.95 -5.20
N VAL A 60 -1.32 -6.33 -5.27
CA VAL A 60 -0.19 -5.43 -4.95
C VAL A 60 -0.23 -4.17 -5.83
N LEU A 61 -0.53 -4.32 -7.12
CA LEU A 61 -0.66 -3.19 -8.05
C LEU A 61 -1.82 -2.26 -7.66
N GLY A 62 -2.97 -2.83 -7.27
CA GLY A 62 -4.11 -2.05 -6.79
C GLY A 62 -3.77 -1.20 -5.56
N ILE A 63 -3.14 -1.81 -4.57
CA ILE A 63 -2.66 -1.09 -3.37
C ILE A 63 -1.59 -0.07 -3.73
N ALA A 64 -0.67 -0.39 -4.65
CA ALA A 64 0.35 0.55 -5.11
C ALA A 64 -0.27 1.80 -5.75
N ARG A 65 -1.28 1.64 -6.60
CA ARG A 65 -2.04 2.74 -7.22
C ARG A 65 -2.76 3.60 -6.19
N GLU A 66 -3.44 2.96 -5.24
CA GLU A 66 -4.13 3.67 -4.17
C GLU A 66 -3.14 4.48 -3.32
N ALA A 67 -2.06 3.84 -2.87
CA ALA A 67 -0.99 4.51 -2.13
C ALA A 67 -0.32 5.63 -2.97
N GLY A 68 -0.16 5.42 -4.28
CA GLY A 68 0.38 6.40 -5.22
C GLY A 68 -0.47 7.66 -5.31
N ALA A 69 -1.79 7.54 -5.21
CA ALA A 69 -2.72 8.68 -5.18
C ALA A 69 -2.82 9.32 -3.79
N ILE A 70 -2.69 8.54 -2.72
CA ILE A 70 -2.85 9.01 -1.34
C ILE A 70 -1.60 9.76 -0.84
N LEU A 71 -0.42 9.16 -0.97
CA LEU A 71 0.82 9.63 -0.34
C LEU A 71 1.19 11.09 -0.68
N PRO A 72 1.04 11.58 -1.93
CA PRO A 72 1.26 12.98 -2.26
C PRO A 72 0.38 13.96 -1.49
N GLN A 73 -0.84 13.56 -1.13
CA GLN A 73 -1.75 14.40 -0.33
C GLN A 73 -1.28 14.57 1.11
N PHE A 74 -0.42 13.66 1.59
CA PHE A 74 0.21 13.72 2.92
C PHE A 74 1.65 14.26 2.87
N GLY A 75 2.09 14.77 1.71
CA GLY A 75 3.42 15.38 1.55
C GLY A 75 4.56 14.40 1.28
N PHE A 76 4.26 13.14 0.96
CA PHE A 76 5.25 12.15 0.56
C PHE A 76 5.35 12.05 -0.97
N SER A 77 6.55 11.81 -1.48
CA SER A 77 6.72 11.51 -2.90
C SER A 77 6.17 10.13 -3.22
N ALA A 78 5.44 10.02 -4.34
CA ALA A 78 4.95 8.74 -4.82
C ALA A 78 5.00 8.70 -6.34
N ARG A 79 5.64 7.68 -6.88
CA ARG A 79 5.71 7.41 -8.31
C ARG A 79 5.43 5.94 -8.57
N LEU A 80 4.50 5.66 -9.46
CA LEU A 80 4.21 4.30 -9.89
C LEU A 80 5.28 3.81 -10.87
N ASN A 81 5.72 2.58 -10.66
CA ASN A 81 6.61 1.84 -11.53
C ASN A 81 5.78 0.75 -12.22
N HIS A 82 6.10 0.45 -13.47
CA HIS A 82 5.40 -0.59 -14.24
C HIS A 82 3.88 -0.41 -14.38
N ASP A 83 3.36 0.80 -14.16
CA ASP A 83 2.00 1.11 -14.55
C ASP A 83 1.96 1.35 -16.07
N ILE A 84 1.08 0.61 -16.74
CA ILE A 84 0.86 0.68 -18.18
C ILE A 84 -0.09 1.83 -18.54
N TYR A 85 -0.65 2.50 -17.53
CA TYR A 85 -1.63 3.57 -17.62
C TYR A 85 -1.13 4.85 -16.97
#